data_AF-A0A2V6ZYK1-F1
#
_entry.id   AF-A0A2V6ZYK1-F1
#
_cell.length_a   1.000
_cell.length_b   1.000
_cell.length_c   1.000
_cell.angle_alpha   90.00
_cell.angle_beta   90.00
_cell.angle_gamma   90.00
#
_symmetry.space_group_name_H-M   'P 1'
#
loop_
_entity.id
_entity.type
_entity.pdbx_description
1 polymer ?
#
loop_
_entity_poly.entity_id
_entity_poly.type
_entity_poly.pdbx_seq_one_letter_code
_entity_poly.pdbx_strand_id
1 'polypeptide(L)'
;MHRASNRLRSGVRALTTRGAQGLPHPRSDRLARSTDSRDEYRDLRGRRRSLVGRSLFDQRGFTLIELLVVIIVLGLLVGLVGPRLFGRVGQSKQAAARAQIELLGAALDQYRLDIGSYPNSGQGLDALQRNPNVNNWNGPYLKKAVPKDPWGNQYKYRCCPGQNGEYDLWSEGADGAPGGEGENADITSWDSSQK
;
A
#
# COMPACT_ATOMS: atom_id res chain seq x y z
N MET A 1 38.70 -10.98 52.98
CA MET A 1 38.66 -12.42 52.63
C MET A 1 37.54 -12.55 51.60
N HIS A 2 37.68 -12.87 50.32
CA HIS A 2 38.51 -13.83 49.62
C HIS A 2 38.88 -13.32 48.20
N ARG A 3 40.06 -13.75 47.76
CA ARG A 3 40.66 -13.61 46.41
C ARG A 3 40.02 -14.55 45.37
N ALA A 4 40.27 -14.22 44.10
CA ALA A 4 40.67 -15.07 42.96
C ALA A 4 39.69 -14.98 41.77
N SER A 5 40.04 -14.40 40.61
CA SER A 5 41.06 -14.76 39.60
C SER A 5 40.60 -15.82 38.59
N ASN A 6 40.38 -15.40 37.33
CA ASN A 6 40.86 -16.02 36.07
C ASN A 6 40.35 -15.13 34.91
N ARG A 7 41.12 -14.39 34.09
CA ARG A 7 42.30 -14.60 33.24
C ARG A 7 42.15 -15.63 32.09
N LEU A 8 42.19 -15.05 30.88
CA LEU A 8 42.91 -15.46 29.66
C LEU A 8 42.25 -16.45 28.68
N ARG A 9 42.05 -15.97 27.44
CA ARG A 9 42.72 -16.42 26.18
C ARG A 9 42.22 -15.51 25.02
N SER A 10 43.08 -14.72 24.35
CA SER A 10 43.88 -15.10 23.16
C SER A 10 42.97 -15.57 22.01
N GLY A 11 42.85 -14.96 20.84
CA GLY A 11 43.77 -14.16 20.03
C GLY A 11 44.08 -14.92 18.73
N VAL A 12 43.59 -14.47 17.56
CA VAL A 12 44.02 -14.87 16.19
C VAL A 12 43.54 -13.76 15.21
N ARG A 13 44.34 -12.78 14.81
CA ARG A 13 45.29 -12.67 13.66
C ARG A 13 44.73 -12.97 12.24
N ALA A 14 44.54 -11.86 11.53
CA ALA A 14 44.78 -11.54 10.11
C ALA A 14 45.07 -12.65 9.09
N LEU A 15 44.42 -12.56 7.92
CA LEU A 15 45.06 -12.85 6.63
C LEU A 15 44.67 -11.83 5.55
N THR A 16 45.73 -11.33 4.93
CA THR A 16 45.83 -10.45 3.78
C THR A 16 45.93 -11.31 2.50
N THR A 17 45.35 -10.87 1.40
CA THR A 17 45.67 -11.32 0.03
C THR A 17 45.34 -10.14 -0.89
N ARG A 18 46.30 -9.43 -1.51
CA ARG A 18 47.11 -9.78 -2.71
C ARG A 18 46.19 -10.28 -3.82
N GLY A 19 46.05 -9.70 -5.02
CA GLY A 19 46.82 -8.72 -5.80
C GLY A 19 46.69 -9.16 -7.28
N ALA A 20 46.26 -8.27 -8.20
CA ALA A 20 46.31 -8.47 -9.67
C ALA A 20 45.98 -7.15 -10.40
N GLN A 21 46.88 -6.19 -10.41
CA GLN A 21 47.60 -5.66 -11.58
C GLN A 21 47.35 -6.33 -12.96
N GLY A 22 46.82 -5.53 -13.90
CA GLY A 22 47.47 -5.18 -15.18
C GLY A 22 47.21 -6.06 -16.41
N LEU A 23 46.66 -5.47 -17.48
CA LEU A 23 47.34 -5.29 -18.79
C LEU A 23 46.41 -4.64 -19.84
N PRO A 24 46.81 -3.50 -20.44
CA PRO A 24 46.28 -3.01 -21.70
C PRO A 24 47.20 -3.39 -22.87
N HIS A 25 46.64 -3.76 -24.03
CA HIS A 25 47.38 -3.94 -25.27
C HIS A 25 46.96 -2.91 -26.33
N PRO A 26 47.91 -2.12 -26.88
CA PRO A 26 47.69 -1.30 -28.06
C PRO A 26 48.34 -1.89 -29.32
N ARG A 27 47.68 -1.61 -30.45
CA ARG A 27 48.21 -1.37 -31.81
C ARG A 27 49.01 -2.46 -32.54
N SER A 28 48.58 -2.71 -33.77
CA SER A 28 49.48 -2.80 -34.91
C SER A 28 48.86 -2.11 -36.12
N ASP A 29 49.33 -0.92 -36.42
CA ASP A 29 49.38 -0.37 -37.77
C ASP A 29 50.11 -1.38 -38.67
N ARG A 30 49.56 -1.76 -39.82
CA ARG A 30 50.41 -1.92 -41.02
C ARG A 30 49.68 -2.17 -42.34
N LEU A 31 50.22 -1.46 -43.33
CA LEU A 31 50.27 -1.73 -44.77
C LEU A 31 49.12 -1.22 -45.64
N ALA A 32 49.33 0.02 -46.07
CA ALA A 32 49.07 0.44 -47.45
C ALA A 32 49.97 -0.34 -48.44
N ARG A 33 49.35 -0.95 -49.45
CA ARG A 33 49.83 -1.28 -50.82
C ARG A 33 48.69 -2.10 -51.43
N SER A 34 48.20 -1.92 -52.64
CA SER A 34 48.81 -1.68 -53.95
C SER A 34 47.63 -1.37 -54.89
N THR A 35 47.68 -0.30 -55.69
CA THR A 35 47.81 -0.41 -57.16
C THR A 35 47.24 -1.70 -57.75
N ASP A 36 46.14 -1.60 -58.51
CA ASP A 36 46.03 -1.95 -59.95
C ASP A 36 44.52 -1.92 -60.28
N SER A 37 44.01 -0.89 -60.95
CA SER A 37 43.87 -0.90 -62.41
C SER A 37 43.40 -2.24 -62.98
N ARG A 38 42.20 -2.17 -63.55
CA ARG A 38 41.83 -2.82 -64.81
C ARG A 38 41.97 -4.35 -64.85
N ASP A 39 40.84 -5.00 -64.76
CA ASP A 39 40.28 -5.80 -65.86
C ASP A 39 39.15 -6.64 -65.24
N GLU A 40 37.91 -6.37 -65.63
CA GLU A 40 37.36 -7.07 -66.79
C GLU A 40 37.43 -8.57 -66.56
N TYR A 41 36.39 -9.13 -65.94
CA TYR A 41 35.89 -10.42 -66.41
C TYR A 41 34.42 -10.54 -66.03
N ARG A 42 33.59 -10.49 -67.08
CA ARG A 42 32.52 -11.47 -67.33
C ARG A 42 31.53 -11.59 -66.18
N ASP A 43 30.39 -10.91 -66.32
CA ASP A 43 29.19 -11.59 -66.83
C ASP A 43 29.41 -13.10 -66.98
N LEU A 44 28.78 -13.89 -66.10
CA LEU A 44 27.87 -14.93 -66.53
C LEU A 44 27.35 -15.72 -65.31
N ARG A 45 26.02 -15.88 -65.33
CA ARG A 45 25.28 -16.99 -64.74
C ARG A 45 25.19 -17.03 -63.22
N GLY A 46 24.08 -16.46 -62.72
CA GLY A 46 23.70 -16.66 -61.34
C GLY A 46 22.26 -16.29 -61.05
N ARG A 47 21.35 -16.79 -61.87
CA ARG A 47 19.88 -16.67 -61.79
C ARG A 47 19.34 -17.26 -60.48
N ARG A 48 19.66 -16.68 -59.33
CA ARG A 48 18.95 -16.92 -58.08
C ARG A 48 17.82 -15.91 -58.00
N ARG A 49 16.69 -16.31 -58.60
CA ARG A 49 15.38 -15.79 -58.25
C ARG A 49 15.18 -16.05 -56.76
N SER A 50 15.60 -15.12 -55.93
CA SER A 50 15.11 -15.03 -54.57
C SER A 50 13.63 -14.71 -54.70
N LEU A 51 12.80 -15.76 -54.60
CA LEU A 51 11.41 -15.64 -54.21
C LEU A 51 11.40 -15.09 -52.78
N VAL A 52 11.79 -13.82 -52.64
CA VAL A 52 11.45 -13.04 -51.46
C VAL A 52 9.95 -12.92 -51.57
N GLY A 53 9.25 -13.84 -50.90
CA GLY A 53 7.84 -13.71 -50.63
C GLY A 53 7.66 -12.33 -50.06
N ARG A 54 7.11 -11.43 -50.88
CA ARG A 54 6.53 -10.19 -50.40
C ARG A 54 5.55 -10.65 -49.34
N SER A 55 5.94 -10.51 -48.08
CA SER A 55 5.02 -10.54 -46.99
C SER A 55 4.04 -9.41 -47.29
N LEU A 56 2.90 -9.78 -47.87
CA LEU A 56 1.74 -8.94 -48.02
C LEU A 56 1.15 -8.77 -46.62
N PHE A 57 1.90 -8.14 -45.71
CA PHE A 57 1.23 -7.40 -44.65
C PHE A 57 0.56 -6.24 -45.36
N ASP A 58 -0.64 -6.55 -45.84
CA ASP A 58 -1.65 -5.61 -46.24
C ASP A 58 -1.76 -4.61 -45.10
N GLN A 59 -1.17 -3.43 -45.28
CA GLN A 59 -1.24 -2.34 -44.31
C GLN A 59 -2.65 -1.75 -44.38
N ARG A 60 -3.65 -2.57 -44.05
CA ARG A 60 -5.01 -2.12 -43.80
C ARG A 60 -4.93 -1.25 -42.55
N GLY A 61 -5.04 0.06 -42.75
CA GLY A 61 -5.22 0.98 -41.64
C GLY A 61 -6.42 0.59 -40.80
N PHE A 62 -6.35 0.86 -39.50
CA PHE A 62 -7.48 0.68 -38.59
C PHE A 62 -8.73 1.38 -39.14
N THR A 63 -9.84 0.65 -39.15
CA THR A 63 -11.12 1.23 -39.58
C THR A 63 -11.78 1.94 -38.40
N LEU A 64 -12.54 3.01 -38.67
CA LEU A 64 -13.28 3.72 -37.61
C LEU A 64 -14.26 2.79 -36.87
N ILE A 65 -14.84 1.81 -37.57
CA ILE A 65 -15.78 0.86 -37.00
C ILE A 65 -15.11 -0.10 -36.01
N GLU A 66 -13.83 -0.44 -36.22
CA GLU A 66 -13.07 -1.33 -35.33
C GLU A 66 -12.78 -0.64 -33.99
N LEU A 67 -12.41 0.64 -34.03
CA LEU A 67 -12.28 1.46 -32.81
C LEU A 67 -13.64 1.65 -32.12
N LEU A 68 -14.72 1.86 -32.90
CA LEU A 68 -16.08 2.04 -32.37
C LEU A 68 -16.54 0.82 -31.57
N VAL A 69 -16.38 -0.39 -32.12
CA VAL A 69 -16.78 -1.62 -31.41
C VAL A 69 -15.99 -1.80 -30.12
N VAL A 70 -14.69 -1.49 -30.12
CA VAL A 70 -13.84 -1.59 -28.92
C VAL A 70 -14.31 -0.65 -27.81
N ILE A 71 -14.59 0.63 -28.12
CA ILE A 71 -15.05 1.58 -27.09
C ILE A 71 -16.43 1.21 -26.54
N ILE A 72 -17.31 0.61 -27.37
CA ILE A 72 -18.61 0.11 -26.93
C ILE A 72 -18.43 -1.03 -25.93
N VAL A 73 -17.62 -2.04 -26.27
CA VAL A 73 -17.37 -3.19 -25.38
C VAL A 73 -16.69 -2.73 -24.09
N LEU A 74 -15.70 -1.82 -24.17
CA LEU A 74 -15.06 -1.24 -22.99
C LEU A 74 -16.07 -0.47 -22.11
N GLY A 75 -16.95 0.33 -22.71
CA GLY A 75 -18.00 1.05 -21.99
C GLY A 75 -18.97 0.10 -21.27
N LEU A 76 -19.39 -0.98 -21.92
CA LEU A 76 -20.26 -2.01 -21.34
C LEU A 76 -19.60 -2.72 -20.15
N LEU A 77 -18.31 -3.06 -20.27
CA LEU A 77 -17.55 -3.71 -19.20
C LEU A 77 -17.40 -2.78 -17.99
N VAL A 78 -17.02 -1.51 -18.20
CA VAL A 78 -16.90 -0.51 -17.14
C VAL A 78 -18.24 -0.30 -16.42
N GLY A 79 -19.34 -0.22 -17.17
CA GLY A 79 -20.69 -0.08 -16.60
C GLY A 79 -21.12 -1.26 -15.73
N LEU A 80 -20.71 -2.48 -16.07
CA LEU A 80 -21.05 -3.69 -15.31
C LEU A 80 -20.17 -3.91 -14.07
N VAL A 81 -18.88 -3.59 -14.16
CA VAL A 81 -17.91 -3.90 -13.10
C VAL A 81 -17.75 -2.75 -12.10
N GLY A 82 -17.81 -1.50 -12.56
CA GLY A 82 -17.56 -0.31 -11.74
C GLY A 82 -18.38 -0.27 -10.44
N PRO A 83 -19.73 -0.25 -10.50
CA PRO A 83 -20.58 -0.11 -9.30
C PRO A 83 -20.41 -1.25 -8.28
N ARG A 84 -20.12 -2.48 -8.75
CA ARG A 84 -20.00 -3.65 -7.88
C ARG A 84 -18.76 -3.64 -6.99
N LEU A 85 -17.67 -3.04 -7.47
CA LEU A 85 -16.43 -2.93 -6.68
C LEU A 85 -16.57 -1.91 -5.56
N PHE A 86 -17.16 -0.74 -5.85
CA PHE A 86 -17.34 0.32 -4.86
C PHE A 86 -18.26 -0.13 -3.71
N GLY A 87 -19.43 -0.70 -4.01
CA GLY A 87 -20.38 -1.12 -2.97
C GLY A 87 -19.83 -2.18 -1.99
N ARG A 88 -18.98 -3.11 -2.46
CA ARG A 88 -18.37 -4.12 -1.58
C ARG A 88 -17.30 -3.54 -0.67
N VAL A 89 -16.48 -2.64 -1.19
CA VAL A 89 -15.44 -1.96 -0.39
C VAL A 89 -16.11 -1.08 0.67
N GLY A 90 -17.14 -0.31 0.31
CA GLY A 90 -17.93 0.49 1.24
C GLY A 90 -18.48 -0.32 2.41
N GLN A 91 -19.18 -1.42 2.12
CA GLN A 91 -19.74 -2.30 3.16
C GLN A 91 -18.65 -2.86 4.09
N SER A 92 -17.51 -3.27 3.54
CA SER A 92 -16.40 -3.79 4.35
C SER A 92 -15.80 -2.72 5.28
N LYS A 93 -15.72 -1.48 4.81
CA LYS A 93 -15.27 -0.34 5.64
C LYS A 93 -16.28 -0.07 6.75
N GLN A 94 -17.56 0.00 6.46
CA GLN A 94 -18.58 0.20 7.50
C GLN A 94 -18.54 -0.90 8.56
N ALA A 95 -18.41 -2.17 8.16
CA ALA A 95 -18.28 -3.29 9.09
C ALA A 95 -17.01 -3.17 9.97
N ALA A 96 -15.87 -2.78 9.37
CA ALA A 96 -14.64 -2.55 10.11
C ALA A 96 -14.78 -1.39 11.11
N ALA A 97 -15.46 -0.31 10.73
CA ALA A 97 -15.70 0.82 11.61
C ALA A 97 -16.58 0.44 12.81
N ARG A 98 -17.63 -0.37 12.59
CA ARG A 98 -18.49 -0.91 13.66
C ARG A 98 -17.68 -1.77 14.63
N ALA A 99 -16.89 -2.70 14.12
CA ALA A 99 -16.04 -3.55 14.97
C ALA A 99 -15.02 -2.73 15.79
N GLN A 100 -14.49 -1.65 15.22
CA GLN A 100 -13.60 -0.74 15.94
C GLN A 100 -14.33 0.05 17.03
N ILE A 101 -15.56 0.51 16.77
CA ILE A 101 -16.42 1.17 17.78
C ILE A 101 -16.72 0.20 18.93
N GLU A 102 -17.04 -1.06 18.65
CA GLU A 102 -17.26 -2.07 19.69
C GLU A 102 -15.99 -2.31 20.54
N LEU A 103 -14.82 -2.40 19.91
CA LEU A 103 -13.53 -2.54 20.60
C LEU A 103 -13.24 -1.34 21.51
N LEU A 104 -13.47 -0.12 21.00
CA LEU A 104 -13.28 1.12 21.76
C LEU A 104 -14.29 1.22 22.90
N GLY A 105 -15.54 0.82 22.68
CA GLY A 105 -16.58 0.73 23.71
C GLY A 105 -16.19 -0.20 24.84
N ALA A 106 -15.71 -1.41 24.53
CA ALA A 106 -15.23 -2.34 25.55
C ALA A 106 -14.04 -1.78 26.36
N ALA A 107 -13.14 -1.01 25.73
CA ALA A 107 -12.05 -0.34 26.42
C ALA A 107 -12.54 0.81 27.33
N LEU A 108 -13.57 1.56 26.91
CA LEU A 108 -14.23 2.58 27.71
C LEU A 108 -14.94 1.96 28.92
N ASP A 109 -15.59 0.81 28.75
CA ASP A 109 -16.24 0.08 29.83
C ASP A 109 -15.20 -0.41 30.86
N GLN A 110 -14.06 -0.95 30.39
CA GLN A 110 -12.97 -1.34 31.28
C GLN A 110 -12.38 -0.14 32.04
N TYR A 111 -12.19 1.00 31.37
CA TYR A 111 -11.77 2.25 32.03
C TYR A 111 -12.75 2.63 33.15
N ARG A 112 -14.06 2.54 32.90
CA ARG A 112 -15.08 2.82 33.90
C ARG A 112 -15.06 1.83 35.06
N LEU A 113 -14.76 0.55 34.83
CA LEU A 113 -14.66 -0.44 35.90
C LEU A 113 -13.52 -0.10 36.88
N ASP A 114 -12.39 0.40 36.37
CA ASP A 114 -11.21 0.70 37.19
C ASP A 114 -11.29 2.09 37.86
N ILE A 115 -11.86 3.08 37.18
CA ILE A 115 -11.87 4.49 37.61
C ILE A 115 -13.24 4.94 38.14
N GLY A 116 -14.30 4.18 37.86
CA GLY A 116 -15.68 4.46 38.27
C GLY A 116 -16.44 5.41 37.35
N SER A 117 -15.78 5.99 36.34
CA SER A 117 -16.38 6.93 35.37
C SER A 117 -15.68 6.83 34.02
N TYR A 118 -16.34 7.25 32.94
CA TYR A 118 -15.73 7.34 31.63
C TYR A 118 -14.77 8.55 31.52
N PRO A 119 -13.83 8.55 30.57
CA PRO A 119 -13.01 9.72 30.28
C PRO A 119 -13.88 10.94 29.93
N ASN A 120 -13.54 12.12 30.43
CA ASN A 120 -14.25 13.34 30.01
C ASN A 120 -13.89 13.73 28.56
N SER A 121 -14.66 14.63 27.93
CA SER A 121 -14.40 15.06 26.54
C SER A 121 -13.01 15.70 26.33
N GLY A 122 -12.39 16.28 27.36
CA GLY A 122 -11.03 16.84 27.26
C GLY A 122 -9.93 15.78 27.29
N GLN A 123 -10.17 14.67 28.00
CA GLN A 123 -9.30 13.49 28.02
C GLN A 123 -9.47 12.66 26.74
N GLY A 124 -10.72 12.50 26.28
CA GLY A 124 -11.09 11.79 25.08
C GLY A 124 -10.67 10.32 25.08
N LEU A 125 -10.55 9.75 23.87
CA LEU A 125 -10.10 8.36 23.68
C LEU A 125 -8.61 8.16 24.01
N ASP A 126 -7.83 9.23 24.12
CA ASP A 126 -6.41 9.18 24.47
C ASP A 126 -6.17 8.64 25.89
N ALA A 127 -7.15 8.84 26.80
CA ALA A 127 -7.13 8.28 28.15
C ALA A 127 -7.15 6.74 28.18
N LEU A 128 -7.57 6.11 27.09
CA LEU A 128 -7.55 4.66 26.94
C LEU A 128 -6.13 4.12 26.75
N GLN A 129 -5.22 4.95 26.23
CA GLN A 129 -3.84 4.56 25.97
C GLN A 129 -2.86 5.15 26.99
N ARG A 130 -3.07 6.39 27.40
CA ARG A 130 -2.18 7.13 28.29
C ARG A 130 -2.93 7.52 29.55
N ASN A 131 -2.30 7.34 30.71
CA ASN A 131 -2.91 7.76 31.96
C ASN A 131 -3.17 9.28 31.95
N PRO A 132 -4.43 9.73 32.09
CA PRO A 132 -4.77 11.16 32.15
C PRO A 132 -4.52 11.79 33.53
N ASN A 133 -3.56 11.27 34.29
CA ASN A 133 -3.25 11.62 35.69
C ASN A 133 -4.41 11.31 36.67
N VAL A 134 -5.07 10.18 36.47
CA VAL A 134 -6.12 9.68 37.38
C VAL A 134 -5.59 8.55 38.24
N ASN A 135 -6.04 8.53 39.50
CA ASN A 135 -5.73 7.45 40.44
C ASN A 135 -6.42 6.17 40.00
N ASN A 136 -5.84 5.01 40.32
CA ASN A 136 -6.36 3.67 39.97
C ASN A 136 -6.43 3.37 38.47
N TRP A 137 -5.78 4.16 37.62
CA TRP A 137 -5.62 3.81 36.20
C TRP A 137 -4.77 2.55 36.06
N ASN A 138 -5.35 1.48 35.53
CA ASN A 138 -4.71 0.18 35.33
C ASN A 138 -4.49 -0.14 33.84
N GLY A 139 -4.49 0.89 33.00
CA GLY A 139 -4.30 0.77 31.56
C GLY A 139 -2.85 0.43 31.17
N PRO A 140 -2.54 0.39 29.86
CA PRO A 140 -3.38 0.84 28.75
C PRO A 140 -4.52 -0.14 28.41
N TYR A 141 -5.71 0.39 28.19
CA TYR A 141 -6.91 -0.36 27.81
C TYR A 141 -6.92 -0.74 26.32
N LEU A 142 -6.08 -0.08 25.52
CA LEU A 142 -5.85 -0.40 24.12
C LEU A 142 -4.43 -0.93 23.92
N LYS A 143 -4.29 -2.03 23.15
CA LYS A 143 -2.99 -2.62 22.80
C LYS A 143 -2.13 -1.71 21.92
N LYS A 144 -2.77 -0.81 21.19
CA LYS A 144 -2.15 0.15 20.25
C LYS A 144 -2.79 1.53 20.48
N ALA A 145 -2.25 2.55 19.81
CA ALA A 145 -2.93 3.83 19.75
C ALA A 145 -4.33 3.69 19.16
N VAL A 146 -5.18 4.67 19.50
CA VAL A 146 -6.55 4.76 18.97
C VAL A 146 -6.46 4.69 17.44
N PRO A 147 -7.06 3.66 16.82
CA PRO A 147 -7.01 3.53 15.37
C PRO A 147 -7.82 4.67 14.74
N LYS A 148 -7.40 5.04 13.53
CA LYS A 148 -8.26 5.83 12.64
C LYS A 148 -9.36 4.93 12.09
N ASP A 149 -10.48 5.53 11.76
CA ASP A 149 -11.54 4.83 11.08
C ASP A 149 -11.10 4.36 9.67
N PRO A 150 -11.88 3.52 8.99
CA PRO A 150 -11.53 2.97 7.67
C PRO A 150 -11.41 3.98 6.53
N TRP A 151 -11.80 5.24 6.75
CA TRP A 151 -11.65 6.35 5.82
C TRP A 151 -10.48 7.28 6.22
N GLY A 152 -9.85 7.04 7.36
CA GLY A 152 -8.66 7.75 7.83
C GLY A 152 -8.97 8.91 8.80
N ASN A 153 -10.24 9.06 9.20
CA ASN A 153 -10.70 10.07 10.15
C ASN A 153 -10.52 9.58 11.59
N GLN A 154 -10.52 10.52 12.54
CA GLN A 154 -10.51 10.18 13.97
C GLN A 154 -11.94 9.91 14.45
N TYR A 155 -12.10 8.91 15.31
CA TYR A 155 -13.35 8.68 16.01
C TYR A 155 -13.73 9.88 16.87
N LYS A 156 -15.01 10.25 16.82
CA LYS A 156 -15.57 11.30 17.67
C LYS A 156 -16.07 10.67 18.95
N TYR A 157 -15.74 11.31 20.05
CA TYR A 157 -16.14 10.89 21.38
C TYR A 157 -16.69 12.09 22.13
N ARG A 158 -17.84 11.89 22.78
CA ARG A 158 -18.47 12.89 23.64
C ARG A 158 -18.98 12.24 24.92
N CYS A 159 -18.57 12.83 26.04
CA CYS A 159 -18.97 12.50 27.40
C CYS A 159 -18.96 13.79 28.25
N CYS A 160 -19.73 14.00 29.30
CA CYS A 160 -20.71 13.19 29.99
C CYS A 160 -21.82 14.16 30.44
N PRO A 161 -23.11 13.89 30.19
CA PRO A 161 -23.65 12.74 29.48
C PRO A 161 -23.40 12.80 27.96
N GLY A 162 -23.45 11.66 27.29
CA GLY A 162 -23.69 11.61 25.85
C GLY A 162 -25.10 12.10 25.52
N GLN A 163 -25.35 12.53 24.30
CA GLN A 163 -26.69 12.90 23.84
C GLN A 163 -27.60 11.66 23.73
N ASN A 164 -27.05 10.50 23.41
CA ASN A 164 -27.82 9.28 23.16
C ASN A 164 -27.58 8.18 24.21
N GLY A 165 -26.85 8.48 25.28
CA GLY A 165 -26.52 7.50 26.32
C GLY A 165 -25.49 8.02 27.33
N GLU A 166 -24.79 7.09 27.97
CA GLU A 166 -23.73 7.44 28.92
C GLU A 166 -22.54 8.12 28.23
N TYR A 167 -22.21 7.67 27.01
CA TYR A 167 -21.27 8.30 26.10
C TYR A 167 -21.75 8.16 24.66
N ASP A 168 -21.28 9.06 23.80
CA ASP A 168 -21.45 8.96 22.35
C ASP A 168 -20.09 8.66 21.71
N LEU A 169 -20.01 7.59 20.92
CA LEU A 169 -18.86 7.26 20.10
C LEU A 169 -19.32 7.03 18.66
N TRP A 170 -18.75 7.77 17.71
CA TRP A 170 -19.13 7.63 16.30
C TRP A 170 -17.99 7.95 15.32
N SER A 171 -18.16 7.52 14.07
CA SER A 171 -17.36 7.89 12.90
C SER A 171 -18.27 8.60 11.90
N GLU A 172 -17.77 9.68 11.31
CA GLU A 172 -18.48 10.54 10.33
C GLU A 172 -18.41 9.97 8.89
N GLY A 173 -18.26 8.65 8.75
CA GLY A 173 -18.26 7.99 7.44
C GLY A 173 -17.16 8.46 6.46
N ALA A 174 -17.44 8.27 5.17
CA ALA A 174 -16.50 8.58 4.09
C ALA A 174 -16.32 10.08 3.80
N ASP A 175 -17.34 10.89 4.05
CA ASP A 175 -17.35 12.32 3.81
C ASP A 175 -16.80 13.12 5.00
N GLY A 176 -16.72 12.52 6.20
CA GLY A 176 -16.18 13.17 7.38
C GLY A 176 -17.07 14.32 7.86
N ALA A 177 -18.37 14.24 7.59
CA ALA A 177 -19.38 15.20 7.98
C ALA A 177 -20.52 14.48 8.71
N PRO A 178 -21.22 15.16 9.64
CA PRO A 178 -22.35 14.55 10.32
C PRO A 178 -23.51 14.27 9.34
N GLY A 179 -24.10 13.09 9.46
CA GLY A 179 -25.22 12.61 8.67
C GLY A 179 -24.81 11.67 7.54
N GLY A 180 -25.28 11.94 6.32
CA GLY A 180 -24.96 11.16 5.13
C GLY A 180 -25.80 9.88 4.92
N GLU A 181 -25.66 9.29 3.74
CA GLU A 181 -26.28 8.04 3.33
C GLU A 181 -25.25 7.09 2.72
N GLY A 182 -25.51 5.78 2.76
CA GLY A 182 -24.59 4.79 2.22
C GLY A 182 -23.22 4.86 2.91
N GLU A 183 -22.13 4.98 2.14
CA GLU A 183 -20.76 5.08 2.68
C GLU A 183 -20.50 6.35 3.50
N ASN A 184 -21.31 7.38 3.30
CA ASN A 184 -21.22 8.64 4.02
C ASN A 184 -22.03 8.60 5.33
N ALA A 185 -22.81 7.55 5.58
CA ALA A 185 -23.62 7.47 6.77
C ALA A 185 -22.74 7.35 8.02
N ASP A 186 -23.07 8.17 9.03
CA ASP A 186 -22.49 8.07 10.35
C ASP A 186 -22.63 6.67 10.94
N ILE A 187 -21.56 6.17 11.56
CA ILE A 187 -21.58 4.91 12.28
C ILE A 187 -21.44 5.22 13.76
N THR A 188 -22.48 4.90 14.53
CA THR A 188 -22.61 5.32 15.93
C THR A 188 -22.65 4.11 16.88
N SER A 189 -22.30 4.32 18.14
CA SER A 189 -22.32 3.28 19.17
C SER A 189 -23.72 2.96 19.72
N TRP A 190 -24.68 3.88 19.55
CA TRP A 190 -26.04 3.75 20.07
C TRP A 190 -27.05 3.23 19.04
N ASP A 191 -26.70 3.23 17.76
CA ASP A 191 -27.58 2.71 16.72
C ASP A 191 -27.55 1.18 16.67
N SER A 192 -28.56 0.56 17.27
CA SER A 192 -28.76 -0.89 17.23
C SER A 192 -29.44 -1.39 15.93
N SER A 193 -29.81 -0.51 15.01
CA SER A 193 -30.61 -0.87 13.81
C SER A 193 -29.84 -1.65 12.74
N GLN A 194 -28.53 -1.76 12.88
CA GLN A 194 -27.63 -2.30 11.86
C GLN A 194 -27.04 -3.68 12.21
N LYS A 195 -27.66 -4.37 13.18
CA LYS A 195 -27.25 -5.69 13.68
C LYS A 195 -27.75 -6.85 12.82
#